data_AF-A0A166JBT9-F1
#
_entry.id   AF-A0A166JBT9-F1
#
_cell.length_a   1.000
_cell.length_b   1.000
_cell.length_c   1.000
_cell.angle_alpha   90.00
_cell.angle_beta   90.00
_cell.angle_gamma   90.00
#
_symmetry.space_group_name_H-M   'P 1'
#
loop_
_entity.id
_entity.type
_entity.pdbx_description
1 polymer ?
#
loop_
_entity_poly.entity_id
_entity_poly.type
_entity_poly.pdbx_seq_one_letter_code
_entity_poly.pdbx_strand_id
1 'polypeptide(L)'
;MTLLRHTIVSRTGGYITRKLHVPHEVWSQGGAKLANLPEKVRVIDVLCAALEELQNASTDYCGQGITGVMVFPAGGAPGKKEAEKWMSKLDEWANVCEGVTGSMGKKLGVGEGFGVKKSSAVTSWSSKVARSFDKLTNGKNLDSPAAYVNGLAKLFQQAQLLDEHTKALTSSPLAQSYSSLPPELRMQLDLRLKRSSEFFASVVLTFVIRDLSQLLDKYAKKGGQWLAE
;
A
#
# COMPACT_ATOMS: atom_id res chain seq x y z
N MET A 1 8.43 0.01 -1.91
CA MET A 1 7.37 -0.42 -2.86
C MET A 1 7.71 -0.07 -4.31
N THR A 2 8.40 1.05 -4.58
CA THR A 2 8.81 1.51 -5.92
C THR A 2 9.53 0.47 -6.77
N LEU A 3 10.52 -0.24 -6.22
CA LEU A 3 11.28 -1.26 -6.96
C LEU A 3 10.40 -2.44 -7.36
N LEU A 4 9.54 -2.94 -6.47
CA LEU A 4 8.58 -4.00 -6.78
C LEU A 4 7.58 -3.57 -7.85
N ARG A 5 7.06 -2.33 -7.77
CA ARG A 5 6.21 -1.79 -8.83
C ARG A 5 6.94 -1.76 -10.17
N HIS A 6 8.20 -1.36 -10.19
CA HIS A 6 9.00 -1.31 -11.42
C HIS A 6 9.11 -2.68 -12.09
N THR A 7 9.26 -3.77 -11.32
CA THR A 7 9.33 -5.12 -11.90
C THR A 7 8.00 -5.56 -12.53
N ILE A 8 6.88 -5.00 -12.07
CA ILE A 8 5.56 -5.26 -12.63
C ILE A 8 5.33 -4.43 -13.91
N VAL A 9 5.66 -3.14 -13.91
CA VAL A 9 5.27 -2.23 -15.01
C VAL A 9 6.28 -2.13 -16.15
N SER A 10 7.56 -2.39 -15.88
CA SER A 10 8.61 -2.36 -16.91
C SER A 10 8.54 -3.62 -17.76
N ARG A 11 8.58 -3.48 -19.09
CA ARG A 11 8.57 -4.62 -20.02
C ARG A 11 9.76 -5.56 -19.81
N THR A 12 10.91 -5.04 -19.39
CA THR A 12 12.10 -5.86 -19.12
C THR A 12 12.13 -6.41 -17.70
N GLY A 13 11.19 -6.01 -16.84
CA GLY A 13 11.26 -6.24 -15.40
C GLY A 13 12.18 -5.24 -14.68
N GLY A 14 12.73 -5.63 -13.53
CA GLY A 14 13.64 -4.77 -12.76
C GLY A 14 14.32 -5.44 -11.57
N TYR A 15 15.30 -4.74 -11.00
CA TYR A 15 16.03 -5.20 -9.83
C TYR A 15 15.34 -4.80 -8.52
N ILE A 16 15.15 -5.77 -7.62
CA ILE A 16 14.65 -5.53 -6.25
C ILE A 16 15.77 -5.54 -5.21
N THR A 17 16.91 -6.16 -5.54
CA THR A 17 18.16 -6.05 -4.80
C THR A 17 19.32 -5.88 -5.79
N ARG A 18 20.53 -5.61 -5.29
CA ARG A 18 21.74 -5.54 -6.14
C ARG A 18 22.02 -6.82 -6.95
N LYS A 19 21.44 -7.96 -6.57
CA LYS A 19 21.70 -9.27 -7.18
C LYS A 19 20.45 -9.99 -7.69
N LEU A 20 19.25 -9.43 -7.48
CA LEU A 20 17.99 -10.09 -7.84
C LEU A 20 17.22 -9.23 -8.84
N HIS A 21 17.28 -9.68 -10.10
CA HIS A 21 16.43 -9.20 -11.18
C HIS A 21 15.15 -10.04 -11.25
N VAL A 22 14.00 -9.38 -11.38
CA VAL A 22 12.70 -10.02 -11.60
C VAL A 22 12.23 -9.64 -13.00
N PRO A 23 12.23 -10.57 -13.97
CA PRO A 23 11.63 -10.36 -15.29
C PRO A 23 10.14 -10.05 -15.20
N HIS A 24 9.62 -9.29 -16.16
CA HIS A 24 8.19 -8.95 -16.22
C HIS A 24 7.30 -10.20 -16.36
N GLU A 25 7.79 -11.18 -17.10
CA GLU A 25 7.13 -12.45 -17.41
C GLU A 25 6.86 -13.30 -16.16
N VAL A 26 7.60 -13.06 -15.07
CA VAL A 26 7.32 -13.71 -13.77
C VAL A 26 5.90 -13.37 -13.31
N TRP A 27 5.45 -12.13 -13.54
CA TRP A 27 4.13 -11.66 -13.13
C TRP A 27 3.02 -12.08 -14.11
N SER A 28 3.32 -12.23 -15.40
CA SER A 28 2.30 -12.52 -16.44
C SER A 28 2.24 -13.99 -16.90
N GLN A 29 3.36 -14.71 -16.90
CA GLN A 29 3.50 -16.07 -17.44
C GLN A 29 3.87 -17.13 -16.39
N GLY A 30 4.01 -16.74 -15.12
CA GLY A 30 4.42 -17.61 -14.03
C GLY A 30 3.57 -18.88 -13.90
N GLY A 31 2.28 -18.85 -14.32
CA GLY A 31 1.41 -20.04 -14.36
C GLY A 31 1.24 -20.73 -13.00
N ALA A 32 1.68 -20.09 -11.92
CA ALA A 32 1.55 -20.57 -10.55
C ALA A 32 0.11 -20.32 -10.09
N LYS A 33 -0.53 -21.34 -9.52
CA LYS A 33 -1.80 -21.15 -8.81
C LYS A 33 -1.51 -20.48 -7.48
N LEU A 34 -1.69 -19.17 -7.42
CA LEU A 34 -1.52 -18.40 -6.19
C LEU A 34 -2.65 -18.72 -5.21
N ALA A 35 -2.29 -19.03 -3.96
CA ALA A 35 -3.27 -19.29 -2.92
C ALA A 35 -4.05 -18.01 -2.56
N ASN A 36 -5.36 -18.15 -2.31
CA ASN A 36 -6.25 -17.08 -1.86
C ASN A 36 -6.21 -15.83 -2.76
N LEU A 37 -6.03 -16.02 -4.07
CA LEU A 37 -5.97 -14.93 -5.06
C LEU A 37 -7.18 -13.98 -5.01
N PRO A 38 -8.44 -14.45 -5.04
CA PRO A 38 -9.61 -13.55 -4.98
C PRO A 38 -9.64 -12.72 -3.69
N GLU A 39 -9.17 -13.29 -2.59
CA GLU A 39 -9.08 -12.60 -1.31
C GLU A 39 -8.02 -11.49 -1.33
N LYS A 40 -6.85 -11.77 -1.93
CA LYS A 40 -5.78 -10.77 -2.11
C LYS A 40 -6.23 -9.63 -3.02
N VAL A 41 -6.91 -9.93 -4.12
CA VAL A 41 -7.47 -8.92 -5.03
C VAL A 41 -8.43 -8.00 -4.28
N ARG A 42 -9.35 -8.55 -3.48
CA ARG A 42 -10.26 -7.75 -2.63
C ARG A 42 -9.51 -6.83 -1.67
N VAL A 43 -8.48 -7.35 -0.98
CA VAL A 43 -7.67 -6.55 -0.06
C VAL A 43 -6.99 -5.40 -0.80
N ILE A 44 -6.40 -5.69 -1.96
CA ILE A 44 -5.74 -4.68 -2.79
C ILE A 44 -6.73 -3.60 -3.20
N ASP A 45 -7.93 -3.96 -3.65
CA ASP A 45 -8.93 -2.98 -4.08
C ASP A 45 -9.41 -2.09 -2.93
N VAL A 46 -9.64 -2.67 -1.75
CA VAL A 46 -10.03 -1.94 -0.53
C VAL A 46 -8.95 -0.95 -0.12
N LEU A 47 -7.68 -1.38 -0.14
CA LEU A 47 -6.55 -0.50 0.17
C LEU A 47 -6.40 0.59 -0.89
N CYS A 48 -6.59 0.29 -2.17
CA CYS A 48 -6.55 1.28 -3.25
C CYS A 48 -7.63 2.35 -3.07
N ALA A 49 -8.86 1.95 -2.74
CA ALA A 49 -9.96 2.88 -2.50
C ALA A 49 -9.68 3.79 -1.30
N ALA A 50 -9.19 3.22 -0.19
CA ALA A 50 -8.85 4.00 1.00
C ALA A 50 -7.67 4.96 0.77
N LEU A 51 -6.66 4.54 -0.01
CA LEU A 51 -5.55 5.43 -0.40
C LEU A 51 -5.99 6.53 -1.37
N GLU A 52 -6.99 6.29 -2.21
CA GLU A 52 -7.57 7.30 -3.09
C GLU A 52 -8.29 8.39 -2.27
N GLU A 53 -9.08 7.99 -1.26
CA GLU A 53 -9.66 8.94 -0.30
C GLU A 53 -8.58 9.72 0.47
N LEU A 54 -7.50 9.04 0.87
CA LEU A 54 -6.38 9.66 1.56
C LEU A 54 -5.62 10.64 0.64
N GLN A 55 -5.49 10.32 -0.64
CA GLN A 55 -4.86 11.20 -1.64
C GLN A 55 -5.66 12.48 -1.83
N ASN A 56 -6.98 12.39 -1.91
CA ASN A 56 -7.84 13.57 -2.01
C ASN A 56 -7.74 14.45 -0.74
N ALA A 57 -7.70 13.83 0.45
CA ALA A 57 -7.49 14.55 1.69
C ALA A 57 -6.10 15.21 1.78
N SER A 58 -5.07 14.55 1.22
CA SER A 58 -3.72 15.11 1.12
C SER A 58 -3.71 16.34 0.22
N THR A 59 -4.37 16.31 -0.94
CA THR A 59 -4.47 17.48 -1.80
C THR A 59 -5.23 18.63 -1.15
N ASP A 60 -6.20 18.35 -0.29
CA ASP A 60 -6.91 19.40 0.46
C ASP A 60 -6.03 20.02 1.57
N TYR A 61 -5.13 19.23 2.16
CA TYR A 61 -4.25 19.66 3.24
C TYR A 61 -2.96 20.34 2.75
N CYS A 62 -2.27 19.70 1.80
CA CYS A 62 -1.01 20.18 1.22
C CYS A 62 -1.22 21.09 0.00
N GLY A 63 -2.43 21.13 -0.58
CA GLY A 63 -2.72 21.65 -1.92
C GLY A 63 -2.25 20.73 -3.06
N GLN A 64 -2.32 21.21 -4.32
CA GLN A 64 -2.00 20.39 -5.50
C GLN A 64 -0.53 19.95 -5.53
N GLY A 65 -0.25 18.80 -4.89
CA GLY A 65 1.00 18.07 -4.94
C GLY A 65 1.96 18.40 -3.80
N ILE A 66 2.54 17.35 -3.20
CA ILE A 66 3.59 17.44 -2.16
C ILE A 66 4.90 18.01 -2.75
N THR A 67 5.02 18.07 -4.08
CA THR A 67 6.15 18.60 -4.85
C THR A 67 5.80 19.83 -5.69
N GLY A 68 4.54 20.27 -5.68
CA GLY A 68 4.09 21.48 -6.36
C GLY A 68 4.34 22.70 -5.48
N VAL A 69 5.00 23.72 -6.04
CA VAL A 69 5.14 25.02 -5.38
C VAL A 69 3.74 25.53 -5.04
N MET A 70 3.42 25.54 -3.76
CA MET A 70 2.13 26.02 -3.29
C MET A 70 2.05 27.55 -3.42
N VAL A 71 1.11 28.02 -4.23
CA VAL A 71 0.55 29.37 -4.08
C VAL A 71 -0.67 29.24 -3.17
N PHE A 72 -0.43 29.11 -1.87
CA PHE A 72 -1.47 29.48 -0.92
C PHE A 72 -1.83 30.95 -1.18
N PRO A 73 -3.09 31.38 -1.08
CA PRO A 73 -3.39 32.80 -1.02
C PRO A 73 -2.64 33.34 0.22
N ALA A 74 -1.54 34.06 -0.02
CA ALA A 74 -0.51 34.51 0.94
C ALA A 74 0.68 33.58 1.28
N GLY A 75 0.95 32.48 0.56
CA GLY A 75 2.19 31.68 0.73
C GLY A 75 2.36 31.00 2.10
N GLY A 76 1.28 30.85 2.88
CA GLY A 76 1.31 30.28 4.24
C GLY A 76 1.15 28.76 4.29
N ALA A 77 1.71 28.11 5.31
CA ALA A 77 1.54 26.68 5.57
C ALA A 77 0.13 26.33 6.10
N PRO A 78 -0.33 25.06 6.03
CA PRO A 78 -1.66 24.68 6.47
C PRO A 78 -1.89 25.00 7.96
N GLY A 79 -3.12 25.39 8.27
CA GLY A 79 -3.54 25.74 9.63
C GLY A 79 -3.77 24.51 10.50
N LYS A 80 -3.95 24.76 11.80
CA LYS A 80 -4.21 23.70 12.80
C LYS A 80 -5.46 22.88 12.47
N LYS A 81 -6.50 23.52 11.95
CA LYS A 81 -7.77 22.87 11.60
C LYS A 81 -7.64 21.93 10.40
N GLU A 82 -6.83 22.30 9.42
CA GLU A 82 -6.50 21.48 8.25
C GLU A 82 -5.66 20.26 8.67
N ALA A 83 -4.71 20.46 9.59
CA ALA A 83 -3.92 19.36 10.16
C ALA A 83 -4.76 18.37 10.97
N GLU A 84 -5.73 18.85 11.74
CA GLU A 84 -6.68 17.99 12.48
C GLU A 84 -7.54 17.15 11.51
N LYS A 85 -8.01 17.74 10.41
CA LYS A 85 -8.73 17.00 9.35
C LYS A 85 -7.85 15.94 8.70
N TRP A 86 -6.61 16.29 8.35
CA TRP A 86 -5.64 15.35 7.79
C TRP A 86 -5.37 14.18 8.75
N MET A 87 -5.21 14.48 10.04
CA MET A 87 -5.02 13.46 11.07
C MET A 87 -6.23 12.53 11.18
N SER A 88 -7.45 13.07 11.16
CA SER A 88 -8.69 12.28 11.13
C SER A 88 -8.73 11.33 9.93
N LYS A 89 -8.23 11.75 8.77
CA LYS A 89 -8.16 10.90 7.58
C LYS A 89 -7.10 9.81 7.67
N LEU A 90 -5.96 10.09 8.30
CA LEU A 90 -4.98 9.06 8.64
C LEU A 90 -5.54 8.05 9.66
N ASP A 91 -6.40 8.48 10.59
CA ASP A 91 -7.07 7.58 11.52
C ASP A 91 -8.10 6.68 10.82
N GLU A 92 -8.88 7.23 9.87
CA GLU A 92 -9.76 6.43 9.00
C GLU A 92 -8.97 5.38 8.21
N TRP A 93 -7.83 5.75 7.63
CA TRP A 93 -6.91 4.83 6.95
C TRP A 93 -6.35 3.76 7.89
N ALA A 94 -5.93 4.12 9.10
CA ALA A 94 -5.42 3.18 10.09
C ALA A 94 -6.48 2.13 10.46
N ASN A 95 -7.74 2.55 10.62
CA ASN A 95 -8.86 1.64 10.86
C ASN A 95 -9.07 0.64 9.71
N VAL A 96 -8.88 1.06 8.45
CA VAL A 96 -8.91 0.14 7.29
C VAL A 96 -7.77 -0.89 7.39
N CYS A 97 -6.56 -0.46 7.73
CA CYS A 97 -5.40 -1.35 7.89
C CYS A 97 -5.62 -2.40 8.99
N GLU A 98 -6.12 -1.96 10.14
CA GLU A 98 -6.48 -2.85 11.26
C GLU A 98 -7.59 -3.82 10.85
N GLY A 99 -8.59 -3.35 10.10
CA GLY A 99 -9.66 -4.18 9.57
C GLY A 99 -9.18 -5.28 8.62
N VAL A 100 -8.27 -4.94 7.69
CA VAL A 100 -7.63 -5.91 6.79
C VAL A 100 -6.83 -6.94 7.59
N THR A 101 -6.07 -6.48 8.59
CA THR A 101 -5.23 -7.35 9.44
C THR A 101 -6.11 -8.31 10.26
N GLY A 102 -7.19 -7.83 10.85
CA GLY A 102 -8.11 -8.63 11.67
C GLY A 102 -8.90 -9.66 10.87
N SER A 103 -9.35 -9.30 9.67
CA SER A 103 -10.13 -10.20 8.80
C SER A 103 -9.27 -11.24 8.10
N MET A 104 -8.04 -10.87 7.71
CA MET A 104 -7.28 -11.66 6.73
C MET A 104 -5.83 -11.93 7.08
N GLY A 105 -5.32 -11.47 8.22
CA GLY A 105 -3.93 -11.74 8.63
C GLY A 105 -3.58 -13.23 8.63
N LYS A 106 -4.50 -14.10 9.05
CA LYS A 106 -4.31 -15.56 8.98
C LYS A 106 -4.40 -16.11 7.55
N LYS A 107 -5.38 -15.67 6.76
CA LYS A 107 -5.60 -16.14 5.37
C LYS A 107 -4.50 -15.70 4.42
N LEU A 108 -3.88 -14.55 4.67
CA LEU A 108 -2.78 -14.01 3.88
C LEU A 108 -1.42 -14.65 4.26
N GLY A 109 -1.37 -15.48 5.30
CA GLY A 109 -0.12 -16.07 5.80
C GLY A 109 0.78 -15.06 6.54
N VAL A 110 0.19 -14.01 7.10
CA VAL A 110 0.89 -12.87 7.72
C VAL A 110 1.26 -13.12 9.20
N GLY A 111 0.88 -14.27 9.76
CA GLY A 111 0.98 -14.54 11.21
C GLY A 111 2.11 -15.47 11.69
N GLU A 112 2.99 -15.99 10.82
CA GLU A 112 3.95 -17.04 11.23
C GLU A 112 5.36 -16.53 11.60
N GLY A 113 5.68 -15.24 11.49
CA GLY A 113 7.08 -14.79 11.64
C GLY A 113 7.34 -13.50 12.42
N PHE A 114 6.34 -12.68 12.73
CA PHE A 114 6.50 -11.46 13.53
C PHE A 114 5.34 -11.42 14.52
N GLY A 115 5.64 -11.24 15.81
CA GLY A 115 4.70 -11.40 16.92
C GLY A 115 3.49 -10.46 16.85
N VAL A 116 2.46 -10.85 16.12
CA VAL A 116 1.14 -10.21 16.18
C VAL A 116 0.45 -10.71 17.45
N LYS A 117 0.48 -9.89 18.51
CA LYS A 117 -0.34 -10.12 19.70
C LYS A 117 -1.81 -10.16 19.26
N LYS A 118 -2.49 -11.28 19.57
CA LYS A 118 -3.94 -11.46 19.35
C LYS A 118 -4.73 -10.34 20.05
N SER A 119 -5.19 -9.34 19.31
CA SER A 119 -6.33 -8.53 19.73
C SER A 119 -7.60 -9.21 19.23
N SER A 120 -8.23 -9.96 20.14
CA SER A 120 -9.58 -10.51 19.98
C SER A 120 -10.60 -9.40 20.16
N ALA A 121 -10.76 -8.53 19.17
CA ALA A 121 -11.90 -7.64 18.99
C ALA A 121 -11.71 -6.90 17.66
N VAL A 122 -12.63 -7.08 16.70
CA VAL A 122 -13.26 -6.00 15.91
C VAL A 122 -14.09 -6.61 14.76
N THR A 123 -15.35 -6.93 15.03
CA THR A 123 -16.42 -6.83 14.01
C THR A 123 -17.10 -5.48 14.21
N SER A 124 -16.41 -4.41 13.81
CA SER A 124 -17.05 -3.12 13.59
C SER A 124 -16.18 -2.31 12.63
N TRP A 125 -16.17 -2.72 11.36
CA TRP A 125 -15.78 -1.79 10.30
C TRP A 125 -16.80 -0.66 10.28
N SER A 126 -16.35 0.59 10.13
CA SER A 126 -17.28 1.70 9.96
C SER A 126 -18.23 1.39 8.79
N SER A 127 -19.49 1.80 8.90
CA SER A 127 -20.54 1.44 7.94
C SER A 127 -20.22 1.86 6.49
N LYS A 128 -19.35 2.86 6.28
CA LYS A 128 -18.86 3.24 4.94
C LYS A 128 -17.81 2.27 4.38
N VAL A 129 -16.87 1.81 5.20
CA VAL A 129 -15.84 0.85 4.79
C VAL A 129 -16.48 -0.52 4.56
N ALA A 130 -17.40 -0.95 5.44
CA ALA A 130 -18.17 -2.18 5.26
C ALA A 130 -19.00 -2.16 3.97
N ARG A 131 -19.70 -1.05 3.67
CA ARG A 131 -20.47 -0.92 2.42
C ARG A 131 -19.58 -0.85 1.18
N SER A 132 -18.43 -0.20 1.26
CA SER A 132 -17.46 -0.16 0.15
C SER A 132 -16.87 -1.54 -0.09
N PHE A 133 -16.57 -2.28 0.98
CA PHE A 133 -16.15 -3.68 0.93
C PHE A 133 -17.23 -4.56 0.28
N ASP A 134 -18.48 -4.51 0.74
CA ASP A 134 -19.59 -5.28 0.15
C ASP A 134 -19.88 -4.92 -1.32
N LYS A 135 -19.70 -3.65 -1.69
CA LYS A 135 -19.87 -3.21 -3.09
C LYS A 135 -18.73 -3.71 -3.99
N LEU A 136 -17.51 -3.82 -3.45
CA LEU A 136 -16.32 -4.31 -4.17
C LEU A 136 -16.21 -5.84 -4.19
N THR A 137 -16.78 -6.55 -3.22
CA THR A 137 -16.72 -8.02 -3.14
C THR A 137 -17.58 -8.72 -4.20
N ASN A 138 -18.48 -8.01 -4.87
CA ASN A 138 -19.38 -8.54 -5.90
C ASN A 138 -18.80 -8.46 -7.34
N GLY A 139 -17.49 -8.17 -7.47
CA GLY A 139 -16.80 -8.06 -8.75
C GLY A 139 -16.71 -9.40 -9.50
N LYS A 140 -17.11 -9.42 -10.78
CA LYS A 140 -16.82 -10.50 -11.72
C LYS A 140 -15.34 -10.36 -12.12
N ASN A 141 -14.50 -11.39 -11.96
CA ASN A 141 -13.05 -11.48 -12.26
C ASN A 141 -12.04 -11.41 -11.10
N LEU A 142 -12.43 -11.69 -9.85
CA LEU A 142 -11.49 -11.73 -8.71
C LEU A 142 -10.42 -12.84 -8.82
N ASP A 143 -10.63 -13.86 -9.65
CA ASP A 143 -9.67 -14.96 -9.88
C ASP A 143 -8.65 -14.68 -10.99
N SER A 144 -8.65 -13.49 -11.60
CA SER A 144 -7.73 -13.17 -12.69
C SER A 144 -6.33 -12.79 -12.16
N PRO A 145 -5.25 -13.51 -12.54
CA PRO A 145 -3.88 -13.10 -12.22
C PRO A 145 -3.55 -11.70 -12.73
N ALA A 146 -4.13 -11.29 -13.86
CA ALA A 146 -3.94 -9.95 -14.40
C ALA A 146 -4.59 -8.88 -13.49
N ALA A 147 -5.75 -9.16 -12.89
CA ALA A 147 -6.39 -8.25 -11.94
C ALA A 147 -5.52 -8.08 -10.69
N TYR A 148 -4.94 -9.17 -10.18
CA TYR A 148 -3.99 -9.12 -9.07
C TYR A 148 -2.76 -8.26 -9.37
N VAL A 149 -2.09 -8.51 -10.50
CA VAL A 149 -0.86 -7.80 -10.88
C VAL A 149 -1.14 -6.32 -11.15
N ASN A 150 -2.22 -5.98 -11.86
CA ASN A 150 -2.61 -4.60 -12.10
C ASN A 150 -3.01 -3.89 -10.79
N GLY A 151 -3.72 -4.59 -9.92
CA GLY A 151 -4.08 -4.09 -8.60
C GLY A 151 -2.84 -3.78 -7.75
N LEU A 152 -1.85 -4.67 -7.72
CA LEU A 152 -0.58 -4.42 -7.03
C LEU A 152 0.16 -3.21 -7.59
N ALA A 153 0.21 -3.07 -8.91
CA ALA A 153 0.84 -1.91 -9.55
C ALA A 153 0.16 -0.59 -9.14
N LYS A 154 -1.19 -0.58 -9.10
CA LYS A 154 -1.98 0.57 -8.63
C LYS A 154 -1.74 0.84 -7.14
N LEU A 155 -1.83 -0.18 -6.30
CA LEU A 155 -1.61 -0.08 -4.86
C LEU A 155 -0.24 0.51 -4.53
N PHE A 156 0.83 -0.02 -5.15
CA PHE A 156 2.18 0.49 -4.91
C PHE A 156 2.40 1.89 -5.44
N GLN A 157 1.66 2.31 -6.47
CA GLN A 157 1.68 3.69 -6.94
C GLN A 157 1.03 4.62 -5.91
N GLN A 158 -0.20 4.30 -5.48
CA GLN A 158 -0.95 5.12 -4.54
C GLN A 158 -0.26 5.20 -3.16
N ALA A 159 0.38 4.10 -2.72
CA ALA A 159 1.11 4.06 -1.46
C ALA A 159 2.34 5.00 -1.42
N GLN A 160 2.84 5.48 -2.58
CA GLN A 160 3.91 6.49 -2.60
C GLN A 160 3.50 7.80 -1.90
N LEU A 161 2.21 8.10 -1.82
CA LEU A 161 1.69 9.22 -1.04
C LEU A 161 2.20 9.21 0.41
N LEU A 162 2.17 8.04 1.06
CA LEU A 162 2.61 7.90 2.45
C LEU A 162 4.11 8.13 2.58
N ASP A 163 4.90 7.64 1.62
CA ASP A 163 6.35 7.86 1.56
C ASP A 163 6.68 9.35 1.38
N GLU A 164 5.92 10.05 0.53
CA GLU A 164 6.08 11.49 0.29
C GLU A 164 5.81 12.31 1.55
N HIS A 165 4.71 12.03 2.26
CA HIS A 165 4.39 12.69 3.54
C HIS A 165 5.43 12.36 4.63
N THR A 166 5.89 11.11 4.70
CA THR A 166 6.93 10.72 5.66
C THR A 166 8.23 11.49 5.41
N LYS A 167 8.64 11.63 4.14
CA LYS A 167 9.81 12.43 3.76
C LYS A 167 9.61 13.90 4.08
N ALA A 168 8.46 14.47 3.75
CA ALA A 168 8.16 15.88 4.02
C ALA A 168 8.17 16.22 5.52
N LEU A 169 7.78 15.27 6.38
CA LEU A 169 7.77 15.44 7.83
C LEU A 169 9.14 15.23 8.48
N THR A 170 10.04 14.48 7.82
CA THR A 170 11.37 14.12 8.34
C THR A 170 12.51 14.86 7.66
N SER A 171 12.23 15.65 6.61
CA SER A 171 13.24 16.40 5.86
C SER A 171 13.88 17.50 6.73
N SER A 172 15.13 17.82 6.41
CA SER A 172 15.84 18.98 6.96
C SER A 172 16.31 19.86 5.79
N PRO A 173 15.77 21.08 5.60
CA PRO A 173 14.71 21.69 6.41
C PRO A 173 13.34 20.99 6.26
N LEU A 174 12.47 21.18 7.25
CA LEU A 174 11.10 20.66 7.22
C LEU A 174 10.35 21.19 6.01
N ALA A 175 9.55 20.35 5.37
CA ALA A 175 8.68 20.81 4.29
C ALA A 175 7.71 21.88 4.79
N GLN A 176 7.42 22.86 3.92
CA GLN A 176 6.56 23.99 4.26
C GLN A 176 5.17 23.56 4.73
N SER A 177 4.63 22.45 4.20
CA SER A 177 3.36 21.88 4.64
C SER A 177 3.34 21.48 6.11
N TYR A 178 4.50 21.18 6.70
CA TYR A 178 4.63 20.76 8.09
C TYR A 178 5.31 21.79 8.99
N SER A 179 5.97 22.80 8.44
CA SER A 179 6.80 23.74 9.20
C SER A 179 6.00 24.62 10.17
N SER A 180 4.73 24.92 9.89
CA SER A 180 3.86 25.71 10.78
C SER A 180 3.26 24.90 11.93
N LEU A 181 3.36 23.57 11.90
CA LEU A 181 2.67 22.74 12.87
C LEU A 181 3.42 22.66 14.21
N PRO A 182 2.69 22.71 15.34
CA PRO A 182 3.24 22.40 16.65
C PRO A 182 3.99 21.06 16.65
N PRO A 183 5.11 20.95 17.39
CA PRO A 183 5.91 19.72 17.48
C PRO A 183 5.07 18.48 17.86
N GLU A 184 4.09 18.67 18.75
CA GLU A 184 3.19 17.62 19.21
C GLU A 184 2.34 17.02 18.07
N LEU A 185 1.73 17.86 17.23
CA LEU A 185 0.96 17.39 16.09
C LEU A 185 1.85 16.71 15.05
N ARG A 186 3.08 17.21 14.85
CA ARG A 186 4.05 16.57 13.96
C ARG A 186 4.42 15.16 14.44
N MET A 187 4.67 14.99 15.74
CA MET A 187 4.95 13.68 16.33
C MET A 187 3.78 12.70 16.14
N GLN A 188 2.55 13.17 16.32
CA GLN A 188 1.34 12.35 16.14
C GLN A 188 1.11 11.93 14.68
N LEU A 189 1.45 12.77 13.72
CA LEU A 189 1.41 12.44 12.29
C LEU A 189 2.50 11.43 11.92
N ASP A 190 3.72 11.61 12.43
CA ASP A 190 4.85 10.69 12.22
C ASP A 190 4.51 9.28 12.72
N LEU A 191 3.90 9.17 13.90
CA LEU A 191 3.48 7.88 14.44
C LEU A 191 2.48 7.14 13.53
N ARG A 192 1.51 7.86 12.96
CA ARG A 192 0.49 7.29 12.05
C ARG A 192 1.08 6.84 10.72
N LEU A 193 2.00 7.64 10.17
CA LEU A 193 2.73 7.29 8.94
C LEU A 193 3.63 6.07 9.17
N LYS A 194 4.33 5.99 10.32
CA LYS A 194 5.11 4.81 10.71
C LYS A 194 4.25 3.56 10.86
N ARG A 195 3.09 3.65 11.51
CA ARG A 195 2.14 2.52 11.62
C ARG A 195 1.68 2.04 10.24
N SER A 196 1.46 2.97 9.31
CA SER A 196 1.11 2.63 7.92
C SER A 196 2.25 1.89 7.23
N SER A 197 3.50 2.33 7.39
CA SER A 197 4.68 1.63 6.88
C SER A 197 4.80 0.21 7.48
N GLU A 198 4.57 0.06 8.77
CA GLU A 198 4.59 -1.24 9.46
C GLU A 198 3.51 -2.18 8.93
N PHE A 199 2.30 -1.67 8.66
CA PHE A 199 1.24 -2.44 8.02
C PHE A 199 1.64 -2.94 6.62
N PHE A 200 2.22 -2.07 5.77
CA PHE A 200 2.68 -2.51 4.45
C PHE A 200 3.76 -3.58 4.56
N ALA A 201 4.72 -3.42 5.48
CA ALA A 201 5.79 -4.38 5.68
C ALA A 201 5.29 -5.74 6.19
N SER A 202 4.42 -5.72 7.21
CA SER A 202 3.94 -6.92 7.88
C SER A 202 2.86 -7.64 7.08
N VAL A 203 1.92 -6.93 6.45
CA VAL A 203 0.78 -7.53 5.76
C VAL A 203 1.00 -7.62 4.26
N VAL A 204 1.14 -6.48 3.59
CA VAL A 204 1.12 -6.41 2.12
C VAL A 204 2.35 -7.07 1.52
N LEU A 205 3.54 -6.65 1.95
CA LEU A 205 4.79 -7.17 1.41
C LEU A 205 5.00 -8.64 1.76
N THR A 206 4.50 -9.13 2.90
CA THR A 206 4.60 -10.55 3.27
C THR A 206 3.93 -11.45 2.24
N PHE A 207 2.67 -11.19 1.85
CA PHE A 207 2.02 -12.04 0.86
C PHE A 207 2.57 -11.80 -0.55
N VAL A 208 2.97 -10.57 -0.89
CA VAL A 208 3.52 -10.26 -2.22
C VAL A 208 4.86 -10.94 -2.43
N ILE A 209 5.77 -10.91 -1.44
CA ILE A 209 7.08 -11.57 -1.55
C ILE A 209 6.93 -13.08 -1.60
N ARG A 210 5.98 -13.65 -0.83
CA ARG A 210 5.66 -15.08 -0.91
C ARG A 210 5.17 -15.48 -2.31
N ASP A 211 4.25 -14.72 -2.88
CA ASP A 211 3.74 -14.97 -4.22
C ASP A 211 4.81 -14.80 -5.28
N LEU A 212 5.64 -13.76 -5.15
CA LEU A 212 6.77 -13.53 -6.03
C LEU A 212 7.76 -14.69 -6.01
N SER A 213 8.06 -15.24 -4.82
CA SER A 213 8.90 -16.44 -4.68
C SER A 213 8.31 -17.64 -5.42
N GLN A 214 7.00 -17.88 -5.29
CA GLN A 214 6.31 -18.97 -6.01
C GLN A 214 6.32 -18.77 -7.53
N LEU A 215 6.10 -17.54 -7.99
CA LEU A 215 6.15 -17.21 -9.42
C LEU A 215 7.56 -17.37 -9.99
N LEU A 216 8.59 -16.93 -9.25
CA LEU A 216 9.99 -17.08 -9.63
C LEU A 216 10.40 -18.55 -9.72
N ASP A 217 10.03 -19.39 -8.74
CA ASP A 217 10.31 -20.83 -8.77
C ASP A 217 9.69 -21.50 -10.00
N LYS A 218 8.43 -21.19 -10.29
CA LYS A 218 7.74 -21.70 -11.48
C LYS A 218 8.37 -21.20 -12.78
N TYR A 219 8.74 -19.92 -12.85
CA TYR A 219 9.40 -19.33 -14.01
C TYR A 219 10.77 -19.98 -14.27
N ALA A 220 11.59 -20.15 -13.23
CA ALA A 220 12.91 -20.78 -13.33
C ALA A 220 12.81 -22.24 -13.80
N LYS A 221 11.85 -23.01 -13.26
CA LYS A 221 11.61 -24.40 -13.69
C LYS A 221 11.21 -24.50 -15.15
N LYS A 222 10.35 -23.61 -15.64
CA LYS A 222 10.01 -23.54 -17.07
C LYS A 222 11.25 -23.21 -17.90
N GLY A 223 12.02 -22.20 -17.54
CA GLY A 223 13.25 -21.81 -18.25
C GLY A 223 14.26 -22.95 -18.38
N GLY A 224 14.39 -23.78 -17.34
CA GLY A 224 15.25 -24.97 -17.39
C GLY A 224 14.78 -26.03 -18.39
N GLN A 225 13.48 -26.15 -18.67
CA GLN A 225 12.96 -27.07 -19.69
C GLN A 225 13.30 -26.58 -21.10
N TRP A 226 13.17 -25.28 -21.37
CA TRP A 226 13.53 -24.69 -22.66
C TRP A 226 15.02 -24.78 -23.01
N LEU A 227 15.89 -24.89 -22.00
CA LEU A 227 17.34 -25.06 -22.21
C LEU A 227 17.75 -26.53 -22.40
N ALA A 228 16.88 -27.47 -22.05
CA ALA A 228 17.13 -28.91 -22.19
C ALA A 228 16.60 -29.49 -23.51
N GLU A 229 15.82 -28.71 -24.25
CA GLU A 229 15.38 -28.97 -25.64
C GLU A 229 16.36 -28.35 -26.63
#